data_AF-A0A349UJ95-F1
#
_entry.id   AF-A0A349UJ95-F1
#
_cell.length_a   1.000
_cell.length_b   1.000
_cell.length_c   1.000
_cell.angle_alpha   90.00
_cell.angle_beta   90.00
_cell.angle_gamma   90.00
#
_symmetry.space_group_name_H-M   'P 1'
#
loop_
_entity.id
_entity.type
_entity.pdbx_description
1 polymer ?
#
loop_
_entity_poly.entity_id
_entity_poly.type
_entity_poly.pdbx_seq_one_letter_code
_entity_poly.pdbx_strand_id
1 'polypeptide(L)'
;MTPSGRNIRTTARRPGGQVLVMTLLALTLLVGLVFYVYNVGTVVNRRLAAQNAADATVVSGAAWMARSMNVIALNNVAQARLLALVAVLDSLPQASQMAHEEVSAWIRCLDDQLARGAALDWQWGARDLILDGLNSVRGRLVNERDILAVLDQQLNGGGFDMAAVTHWSLGGGGPDGALWRAAAALSDFSDAAALSAGVLAQANAVRFGKSNPVETAFLAPVLPEMPAVRGSFANFQPVLEGREQVVSDGASATATGGAGGAIPDGVWPHRLGPWARLFRWRDDLREPVAWEWVPPESGPRVRGGRGSVNIGGRRTGSSAVQSGAQGGQWRVSQWQVIGYTTYGPYAWALRRITDHCVGDSDNPGELRDALFHRYVQQISRIKLDYMFGPHELKQIHHPEWIVDYAAARRQASADASKIKRTMFYLVEIASSIPPGPGWLAPGTYRTNGDEPLAIWTR
;
A
#
# COMPACT_ATOMS: atom_id res chain seq x y z
N MET A 1 3.19 17.70 -140.03
CA MET A 1 2.17 16.84 -139.38
C MET A 1 2.66 16.46 -138.00
N THR A 2 1.80 16.71 -137.01
CA THR A 2 1.79 16.29 -135.59
C THR A 2 1.98 14.76 -135.39
N PRO A 3 2.20 14.22 -134.16
CA PRO A 3 2.11 14.87 -132.85
C PRO A 3 3.25 14.62 -131.82
N SER A 4 3.60 15.71 -131.14
CA SER A 4 3.88 15.89 -129.71
C SER A 4 3.70 14.68 -128.77
N GLY A 5 4.82 14.19 -128.22
CA GLY A 5 4.88 13.26 -127.09
C GLY A 5 4.76 13.98 -125.74
N ARG A 6 3.73 13.64 -124.97
CA ARG A 6 3.52 14.08 -123.58
C ARG A 6 4.36 13.23 -122.63
N ASN A 7 5.42 13.80 -122.06
CA ASN A 7 6.14 13.22 -120.92
C ASN A 7 5.34 13.45 -119.63
N ILE A 8 4.68 12.40 -119.14
CA ILE A 8 4.04 12.38 -117.82
C ILE A 8 5.16 12.18 -116.78
N ARG A 9 5.55 13.27 -116.11
CA ARG A 9 6.37 13.20 -114.89
C ARG A 9 5.46 12.79 -113.73
N THR A 10 5.49 11.51 -113.36
CA THR A 10 4.98 11.03 -112.07
C THR A 10 5.90 11.55 -110.95
N THR A 11 5.46 12.61 -110.28
CA THR A 11 6.07 13.08 -109.03
C THR A 11 5.79 12.06 -107.93
N ALA A 12 6.82 11.32 -107.53
CA ALA A 12 6.78 10.50 -106.33
C ALA A 12 6.53 11.41 -105.11
N ARG A 13 5.30 11.40 -104.59
CA ARG A 13 4.93 12.05 -103.32
C ARG A 13 5.81 11.45 -102.22
N ARG A 14 6.75 12.24 -101.69
CA ARG A 14 7.58 11.87 -100.54
C ARG A 14 6.69 11.87 -99.27
N PRO A 15 6.55 10.75 -98.54
CA PRO A 15 5.73 10.68 -97.32
C PRO A 15 6.35 11.36 -96.07
N GLY A 16 7.29 12.31 -96.24
CA GLY A 16 8.11 12.86 -95.15
C GLY A 16 7.39 13.75 -94.13
N GLY A 17 6.22 14.30 -94.46
CA GLY A 17 5.45 15.15 -93.53
C GLY A 17 4.69 14.37 -92.44
N GLN A 18 4.34 13.10 -92.71
CA GLN A 18 3.51 12.31 -91.80
C GLN A 18 4.28 11.85 -90.56
N VAL A 19 5.58 11.57 -90.70
CA VAL A 19 6.45 11.19 -89.59
C VAL A 19 6.63 12.36 -88.61
N LEU A 20 6.75 13.59 -89.12
CA LEU A 20 6.89 14.81 -88.32
C LEU A 20 5.66 15.08 -87.43
N VAL A 21 4.46 14.86 -87.97
CA VAL A 21 3.21 15.05 -87.22
C VAL A 21 3.08 14.01 -86.12
N MET A 22 3.43 12.74 -86.42
CA MET A 22 3.45 11.66 -85.43
C MET A 22 4.44 11.93 -84.29
N THR A 23 5.64 12.44 -84.60
CA THR A 23 6.64 12.77 -83.57
C THR A 23 6.25 13.98 -82.73
N LEU A 24 5.67 15.04 -83.32
CA LEU A 24 5.15 16.19 -82.56
C LEU A 24 4.01 15.79 -81.63
N LEU A 25 3.08 14.96 -82.10
CA LEU A 25 2.00 14.43 -81.27
C LEU A 25 2.56 13.59 -80.11
N ALA A 26 3.52 12.70 -80.39
CA ALA A 26 4.17 11.88 -79.38
C ALA A 26 4.93 12.72 -78.34
N LEU A 27 5.69 13.74 -78.76
CA LEU A 27 6.35 14.69 -77.87
C LEU A 27 5.35 15.46 -77.00
N THR A 28 4.22 15.90 -77.59
CA THR A 28 3.18 16.63 -76.85
C THR A 28 2.53 15.73 -75.80
N LEU A 29 2.23 14.48 -76.14
CA LEU A 29 1.71 13.48 -75.20
C LEU A 29 2.72 13.18 -74.07
N LEU A 30 4.01 13.08 -74.41
CA LEU A 30 5.07 12.86 -73.43
C LEU A 30 5.17 14.05 -72.45
N VAL A 31 5.15 15.28 -72.95
CA VAL A 31 5.14 16.50 -72.12
C VAL A 31 3.88 16.54 -71.25
N GLY A 32 2.71 16.23 -71.80
CA GLY A 32 1.45 16.12 -71.06
C GLY A 32 1.51 15.09 -69.93
N LEU A 33 2.12 13.93 -70.19
CA LEU A 33 2.34 12.90 -69.18
C LEU A 33 3.28 13.36 -68.07
N VAL A 34 4.37 14.07 -68.40
CA VAL A 34 5.29 14.64 -67.39
C VAL A 34 4.58 15.65 -66.50
N PHE A 35 3.78 16.57 -67.08
CA PHE A 35 2.97 17.50 -66.30
C PHE A 35 1.93 16.79 -65.42
N TYR A 36 1.28 15.75 -65.94
CA TYR A 36 0.35 14.95 -65.16
C TYR A 36 1.04 14.27 -63.97
N VAL A 37 2.16 13.58 -64.19
CA VAL A 37 2.92 12.92 -63.11
C VAL A 37 3.41 13.93 -62.07
N TYR A 38 3.88 15.11 -62.49
CA TYR A 38 4.27 16.18 -61.58
C TYR A 38 3.07 16.69 -60.74
N ASN A 39 1.93 16.95 -61.37
CA ASN A 39 0.72 17.39 -60.67
C ASN A 39 0.20 16.32 -59.70
N VAL A 40 0.17 15.04 -60.11
CA VAL A 40 -0.21 13.94 -59.21
C VAL A 40 0.79 13.80 -58.07
N GLY A 41 2.09 13.90 -58.35
CA GLY A 41 3.14 13.85 -57.33
C GLY A 41 3.00 14.98 -56.29
N THR A 42 2.70 16.20 -56.71
CA THR A 42 2.47 17.32 -55.77
C THR A 42 1.20 17.13 -54.93
N VAL A 43 0.11 16.60 -55.52
CA VAL A 43 -1.12 16.27 -54.78
C VAL A 43 -0.87 15.15 -53.75
N VAL A 44 -0.17 14.09 -54.13
CA VAL A 44 0.21 12.99 -53.22
C VAL A 44 1.11 13.50 -52.10
N ASN A 45 2.11 14.33 -52.41
CA ASN A 45 3.02 14.88 -51.41
C ASN A 45 2.30 15.81 -50.43
N ARG A 46 1.39 16.67 -50.90
CA ARG A 46 0.55 17.52 -50.05
C ARG A 46 -0.36 16.69 -49.15
N ARG A 47 -0.92 15.59 -49.66
CA ARG A 47 -1.74 14.66 -48.87
C ARG A 47 -0.92 13.98 -47.78
N LEU A 48 0.26 13.46 -48.10
CA LEU A 48 1.15 12.84 -47.12
C LEU A 48 1.60 13.84 -46.04
N ALA A 49 1.95 15.06 -46.44
CA ALA A 49 2.26 16.14 -45.50
C ALA A 49 1.09 16.46 -44.55
N ALA A 50 -0.13 16.55 -45.09
CA ALA A 50 -1.32 16.80 -44.29
C ALA A 50 -1.62 15.65 -43.31
N GLN A 51 -1.43 14.39 -43.72
CA GLN A 51 -1.60 13.22 -42.86
C GLN A 51 -0.56 13.20 -41.74
N ASN A 52 0.72 13.37 -42.07
CA ASN A 52 1.80 13.42 -41.08
C ASN A 52 1.60 14.57 -40.08
N ALA A 53 1.14 15.73 -40.57
CA ALA A 53 0.79 16.85 -39.71
C ALA A 53 -0.37 16.51 -38.76
N ALA A 54 -1.45 15.91 -39.28
CA ALA A 54 -2.59 15.50 -38.48
C ALA A 54 -2.19 14.49 -37.41
N ASP A 55 -1.45 13.43 -37.77
CA ASP A 55 -0.99 12.41 -36.83
C ASP A 55 -0.07 13.01 -35.75
N ALA A 56 0.89 13.87 -36.15
CA ALA A 56 1.78 14.54 -35.21
C ALA A 56 1.02 15.46 -34.23
N THR A 57 0.04 16.23 -34.72
CA THR A 57 -0.84 17.08 -33.92
C THR A 57 -1.67 16.26 -32.94
N VAL A 58 -2.28 15.15 -33.38
CA VAL A 58 -3.09 14.27 -32.53
C VAL A 58 -2.23 13.59 -31.46
N VAL A 59 -1.11 12.97 -31.84
CA VAL A 59 -0.24 12.25 -30.90
C VAL A 59 0.35 13.20 -29.86
N SER A 60 0.80 14.39 -30.26
CA SER A 60 1.40 15.35 -29.33
C SER A 60 0.38 15.98 -28.38
N GLY A 61 -0.84 16.26 -28.83
CA GLY A 61 -1.94 16.73 -27.99
C GLY A 61 -2.41 15.66 -27.00
N ALA A 62 -2.65 14.44 -27.49
CA ALA A 62 -3.04 13.30 -26.66
C ALA A 62 -1.98 12.95 -25.60
N ALA A 63 -0.70 12.99 -25.97
CA ALA A 63 0.39 12.75 -25.03
C ALA A 63 0.42 13.78 -23.89
N TRP A 64 0.10 15.05 -24.17
CA TRP A 64 0.05 16.08 -23.13
C TRP A 64 -1.12 15.88 -22.18
N MET A 65 -2.31 15.58 -22.71
CA MET A 65 -3.48 15.23 -21.91
C MET A 65 -3.22 14.03 -21.00
N ALA A 66 -2.61 12.97 -21.53
CA ALA A 66 -2.26 11.78 -20.76
C ALA A 66 -1.28 12.11 -19.61
N ARG A 67 -0.29 12.96 -19.85
CA ARG A 67 0.64 13.41 -18.79
C ARG A 67 -0.07 14.20 -17.71
N SER A 68 -0.94 15.15 -18.07
CA SER A 68 -1.67 15.93 -17.09
C SER A 68 -2.60 15.05 -16.24
N MET A 69 -3.29 14.06 -16.83
CA MET A 69 -4.08 13.07 -16.08
C MET A 69 -3.20 12.26 -15.11
N ASN A 70 -2.02 11.82 -15.56
CA ASN A 70 -1.07 11.11 -14.70
C ASN A 70 -0.58 11.97 -13.54
N VAL A 71 -0.35 13.27 -13.75
CA VAL A 71 0.04 14.22 -12.68
C VAL A 71 -1.08 14.39 -11.66
N ILE A 72 -2.33 14.55 -12.10
CA ILE A 72 -3.48 14.64 -11.19
C ILE A 72 -3.63 13.34 -10.38
N ALA A 73 -3.50 12.18 -11.03
CA ALA A 73 -3.51 10.89 -10.33
C ALA A 73 -2.36 10.76 -9.32
N LEU A 74 -1.16 11.26 -9.66
CA LEU A 74 0.00 11.30 -8.76
C LEU A 74 -0.30 12.13 -7.51
N ASN A 75 -0.88 13.32 -7.70
CA ASN A 75 -1.23 14.23 -6.62
C ASN A 75 -2.32 13.63 -5.71
N ASN A 76 -3.36 13.02 -6.29
CA ASN A 76 -4.42 12.37 -5.52
C ASN A 76 -3.85 11.26 -4.61
N VAL A 77 -2.91 10.46 -5.13
CA VAL A 77 -2.24 9.42 -4.32
C VAL A 77 -1.37 10.05 -3.24
N ALA A 78 -0.62 11.11 -3.55
CA ALA A 78 0.19 11.81 -2.57
C ALA A 78 -0.67 12.45 -1.46
N GLN A 79 -1.81 13.05 -1.81
CA GLN A 79 -2.79 13.56 -0.85
C GLN A 79 -3.30 12.46 0.06
N ALA A 80 -3.74 11.32 -0.49
CA ALA A 80 -4.18 10.18 0.32
C ALA A 80 -3.10 9.72 1.32
N ARG A 81 -1.81 9.77 0.95
CA ARG A 81 -0.71 9.45 1.87
C ARG A 81 -0.57 10.48 2.98
N LEU A 82 -0.61 11.76 2.64
CA LEU A 82 -0.50 12.84 3.63
C LEU A 82 -1.65 12.76 4.64
N LEU A 83 -2.88 12.56 4.17
CA LEU A 83 -4.07 12.41 5.00
C LEU A 83 -3.99 11.18 5.92
N ALA A 84 -3.52 10.04 5.40
CA ALA A 84 -3.27 8.85 6.22
C ALA A 84 -2.22 9.11 7.31
N LEU A 85 -1.12 9.78 6.96
CA LEU A 85 -0.04 10.10 7.88
C LEU A 85 -0.48 11.07 8.98
N VAL A 86 -1.38 12.01 8.70
CA VAL A 86 -1.93 12.89 9.74
C VAL A 86 -2.51 12.08 10.89
N ALA A 87 -3.43 11.15 10.63
CA ALA A 87 -4.09 10.38 11.68
C ALA A 87 -3.10 9.47 12.44
N VAL A 88 -2.12 8.89 11.75
CA VAL A 88 -1.12 8.00 12.34
C VAL A 88 -0.10 8.79 13.17
N LEU A 89 0.52 9.83 12.60
CA LEU A 89 1.55 10.61 13.28
C LEU A 89 0.98 11.34 14.50
N ASP A 90 -0.21 11.93 14.36
CA ASP A 90 -0.88 12.64 15.46
C ASP A 90 -1.31 11.68 16.60
N SER A 91 -1.33 10.36 16.35
CA SER A 91 -1.58 9.36 17.38
C SER A 91 -0.32 8.91 18.14
N LEU A 92 0.87 9.10 17.56
CA LEU A 92 2.12 8.60 18.12
C LEU A 92 2.45 9.17 19.52
N PRO A 93 2.32 10.49 19.80
CA PRO A 93 2.75 11.04 21.08
C PRO A 93 1.94 10.48 22.25
N GLN A 94 0.61 10.40 22.10
CA GLN A 94 -0.25 9.81 23.13
C GLN A 94 -0.05 8.30 23.24
N ALA A 95 0.11 7.59 22.11
CA ALA A 95 0.35 6.15 22.13
C ALA A 95 1.69 5.78 22.78
N SER A 96 2.76 6.56 22.53
CA SER A 96 4.08 6.33 23.11
C SER A 96 4.04 6.55 24.62
N GLN A 97 3.41 7.63 25.07
CA GLN A 97 3.24 7.91 26.50
C GLN A 97 2.46 6.78 27.19
N MET A 98 1.29 6.42 26.66
CA MET A 98 0.45 5.36 27.24
C MET A 98 1.19 4.01 27.29
N ALA A 99 1.93 3.66 26.25
CA ALA A 99 2.71 2.43 26.22
C ALA A 99 3.90 2.47 27.19
N HIS A 100 4.61 3.61 27.27
CA HIS A 100 5.75 3.79 28.15
C HIS A 100 5.34 3.68 29.63
N GLU A 101 4.26 4.37 30.03
CA GLU A 101 3.72 4.31 31.38
C GLU A 101 3.22 2.91 31.75
N GLU A 102 2.56 2.23 30.79
CA GLU A 102 2.15 0.84 30.93
C GLU A 102 3.35 -0.06 31.19
N VAL A 103 4.31 -0.12 30.28
CA VAL A 103 5.49 -1.00 30.42
C VAL A 103 6.25 -0.68 31.73
N SER A 104 6.33 0.59 32.12
CA SER A 104 6.97 1.00 33.38
C SER A 104 6.21 0.51 34.63
N ALA A 105 4.88 0.60 34.64
CA ALA A 105 4.07 0.02 35.72
C ALA A 105 4.29 -1.49 35.84
N TRP A 106 4.50 -2.15 34.72
CA TRP A 106 4.68 -3.60 34.68
C TRP A 106 6.03 -4.06 35.17
N ILE A 107 7.10 -3.37 34.78
CA ILE A 107 8.43 -3.63 35.32
C ILE A 107 8.39 -3.52 36.85
N ARG A 108 7.73 -2.48 37.39
CA ARG A 108 7.55 -2.35 38.86
C ARG A 108 6.81 -3.53 39.46
N CYS A 109 5.73 -4.00 38.82
CA CYS A 109 4.99 -5.18 39.30
C CYS A 109 5.87 -6.44 39.32
N LEU A 110 6.69 -6.65 38.29
CA LEU A 110 7.61 -7.78 38.21
C LEU A 110 8.73 -7.66 39.25
N ASP A 111 9.28 -6.46 39.45
CA ASP A 111 10.25 -6.16 40.50
C ASP A 111 9.70 -6.51 41.88
N ASP A 112 8.48 -6.04 42.20
CA ASP A 112 7.83 -6.32 43.48
C ASP A 112 7.53 -7.82 43.67
N GLN A 113 7.18 -8.53 42.59
CA GLN A 113 6.95 -9.97 42.63
C GLN A 113 8.25 -10.76 42.83
N LEU A 114 9.33 -10.38 42.13
CA LEU A 114 10.65 -10.99 42.28
C LEU A 114 11.22 -10.73 43.68
N ALA A 115 11.05 -9.51 44.21
CA ALA A 115 11.52 -9.12 45.54
C ALA A 115 10.81 -9.85 46.68
N ARG A 116 9.49 -10.11 46.54
CA ARG A 116 8.74 -10.96 47.49
C ARG A 116 9.20 -12.41 47.48
N GLY A 117 9.95 -12.81 46.45
CA GLY A 117 10.15 -14.20 46.07
C GLY A 117 8.85 -14.76 45.51
N ALA A 118 8.93 -15.57 44.44
CA ALA A 118 7.81 -16.40 44.06
C ALA A 118 7.55 -17.35 45.25
N ALA A 119 6.57 -17.03 46.09
CA ALA A 119 6.17 -17.80 47.26
C ALA A 119 5.53 -19.11 46.79
N LEU A 120 6.38 -20.01 46.32
CA LEU A 120 6.01 -21.32 45.82
C LEU A 120 6.74 -22.32 46.69
N ASP A 121 5.95 -22.97 47.56
CA ASP A 121 6.35 -24.12 48.36
C ASP A 121 6.52 -25.36 47.45
N TRP A 122 7.44 -25.26 46.48
CA TRP A 122 7.61 -26.23 45.40
C TRP A 122 8.96 -26.94 45.55
N GLN A 123 8.90 -28.22 45.91
CA GLN A 123 10.05 -29.06 46.24
C GLN A 123 10.95 -29.50 45.06
N TRP A 124 10.67 -29.10 43.81
CA TRP A 124 11.22 -29.79 42.61
C TRP A 124 11.99 -28.90 41.62
N GLY A 125 12.66 -27.83 42.06
CA GLY A 125 13.50 -26.99 41.16
C GLY A 125 12.74 -26.10 40.17
N ALA A 126 11.40 -26.13 40.18
CA ALA A 126 10.56 -25.27 39.35
C ALA A 126 10.66 -23.77 39.70
N ARG A 127 11.15 -23.45 40.92
CA ARG A 127 11.36 -22.08 41.37
C ARG A 127 12.31 -21.32 40.45
N ASP A 128 13.47 -21.91 40.15
CA ASP A 128 14.50 -21.24 39.35
C ASP A 128 13.98 -20.96 37.94
N LEU A 129 13.20 -21.87 37.35
CA LEU A 129 12.58 -21.67 36.04
C LEU A 129 11.56 -20.53 36.01
N ILE A 130 10.75 -20.41 37.06
CA ILE A 130 9.76 -19.33 37.15
C ILE A 130 10.48 -18.00 37.34
N LEU A 131 11.54 -17.98 38.15
CA LEU A 131 12.38 -16.80 38.31
C LEU A 131 13.07 -16.43 37.00
N ASP A 132 13.63 -17.39 36.26
CA ASP A 132 14.27 -17.18 34.97
C ASP A 132 13.27 -16.63 33.93
N GLY A 133 12.06 -17.21 33.86
CA GLY A 133 11.00 -16.73 32.98
C GLY A 133 10.58 -15.29 33.32
N LEU A 134 10.35 -14.99 34.60
CA LEU A 134 9.99 -13.65 35.08
C LEU A 134 11.11 -12.64 34.78
N ASN A 135 12.37 -13.03 35.02
CA ASN A 135 13.54 -12.20 34.72
C ASN A 135 13.70 -11.97 33.22
N SER A 136 13.42 -12.98 32.38
CA SER A 136 13.45 -12.84 30.92
C SER A 136 12.43 -11.80 30.44
N VAL A 137 11.18 -11.88 30.90
CA VAL A 137 10.13 -10.90 30.52
C VAL A 137 10.45 -9.52 31.05
N ARG A 138 10.92 -9.43 32.29
CA ARG A 138 11.40 -8.18 32.85
C ARG A 138 12.49 -7.58 31.97
N GLY A 139 13.47 -8.38 31.55
CA GLY A 139 14.55 -7.93 30.65
C GLY A 139 14.02 -7.39 29.33
N ARG A 140 13.05 -8.08 28.71
CA ARG A 140 12.40 -7.59 27.48
C ARG A 140 11.61 -6.31 27.70
N LEU A 141 10.77 -6.25 28.74
CA LEU A 141 10.00 -5.05 29.05
C LEU A 141 10.92 -3.86 29.36
N VAL A 142 12.06 -4.07 30.03
CA VAL A 142 13.06 -3.01 30.23
C VAL A 142 13.58 -2.51 28.89
N ASN A 143 13.93 -3.40 27.96
CA ASN A 143 14.33 -3.01 26.61
C ASN A 143 13.23 -2.24 25.87
N GLU A 144 11.99 -2.73 25.90
CA GLU A 144 10.84 -2.06 25.27
C GLU A 144 10.55 -0.69 25.91
N ARG A 145 10.67 -0.58 27.24
CA ARG A 145 10.55 0.70 27.96
C ARG A 145 11.60 1.68 27.48
N ASP A 146 12.84 1.25 27.35
CA ASP A 146 13.94 2.16 26.99
C ASP A 146 13.78 2.65 25.53
N ILE A 147 13.30 1.81 24.62
CA ILE A 147 12.90 2.21 23.26
C ILE A 147 11.77 3.25 23.32
N LEU A 148 10.70 2.95 24.08
CA LEU A 148 9.53 3.82 24.22
C LEU A 148 9.86 5.14 24.91
N ALA A 149 10.78 5.15 25.88
CA ALA A 149 11.19 6.35 26.61
C ALA A 149 11.88 7.35 25.69
N VAL A 150 12.74 6.87 24.78
CA VAL A 150 13.38 7.74 23.77
C VAL A 150 12.33 8.32 22.81
N LEU A 151 11.41 7.48 22.33
CA LEU A 151 10.34 7.91 21.44
C LEU A 151 9.42 8.94 22.10
N ASP A 152 8.99 8.65 23.33
CA ASP A 152 8.15 9.51 24.16
C ASP A 152 8.83 10.85 24.46
N GLN A 153 10.12 10.81 24.84
CA GLN A 153 10.90 12.02 25.05
C GLN A 153 11.00 12.84 23.75
N GLN A 154 11.24 12.23 22.60
CA GLN A 154 11.32 12.97 21.33
C GLN A 154 9.99 13.61 20.94
N LEU A 155 8.88 12.88 21.10
CA LEU A 155 7.56 13.33 20.65
C LEU A 155 6.86 14.27 21.64
N ASN A 156 7.01 14.04 22.95
CA ASN A 156 6.30 14.80 23.98
C ASN A 156 7.22 15.77 24.75
N GLY A 157 8.52 15.47 24.88
CA GLY A 157 9.48 16.30 25.64
C GLY A 157 10.49 17.08 24.79
N GLY A 158 10.66 16.72 23.53
CA GLY A 158 11.79 17.14 22.67
C GLY A 158 11.60 18.46 21.94
N GLY A 159 10.55 19.22 22.29
CA GLY A 159 10.16 20.45 21.59
C GLY A 159 9.60 20.22 20.18
N PHE A 160 9.43 18.97 19.74
CA PHE A 160 8.77 18.66 18.47
C PHE A 160 7.28 18.95 18.58
N ASP A 161 6.81 19.94 17.82
CA ASP A 161 5.40 20.30 17.77
C ASP A 161 4.65 19.41 16.75
N MET A 162 4.07 18.31 17.25
CA MET A 162 3.24 17.42 16.42
C MET A 162 2.04 18.17 15.81
N ALA A 163 1.50 19.18 16.51
CA ALA A 163 0.37 19.96 16.02
C ALA A 163 0.78 20.81 14.81
N ALA A 164 1.98 21.42 14.81
CA ALA A 164 2.49 22.15 13.64
C ALA A 164 2.60 21.29 12.36
N VAL A 165 2.65 19.96 12.50
CA VAL A 165 2.72 19.02 11.37
C VAL A 165 1.32 18.50 10.99
N THR A 166 0.49 18.15 11.97
CA THR A 166 -0.71 17.32 11.75
C THR A 166 -2.03 18.01 12.07
N HIS A 167 -2.03 19.14 12.77
CA HIS A 167 -3.26 19.79 13.24
C HIS A 167 -4.11 20.32 12.08
N TRP A 168 -5.43 20.05 12.13
CA TRP A 168 -6.42 20.71 11.27
C TRP A 168 -7.08 21.83 12.07
N SER A 169 -7.03 23.07 11.58
CA SER A 169 -7.75 24.19 12.20
C SER A 169 -9.22 24.22 11.72
N LEU A 170 -10.15 23.77 12.58
CA LEU A 170 -11.58 23.86 12.25
C LEU A 170 -12.01 25.33 12.33
N GLY A 171 -12.42 25.91 11.19
CA GLY A 171 -12.95 27.28 11.14
C GLY A 171 -11.92 28.40 10.98
N GLY A 172 -10.69 28.09 10.54
CA GLY A 172 -9.70 29.11 10.16
C GLY A 172 -9.09 29.91 11.32
N GLY A 173 -9.21 29.40 12.56
CA GLY A 173 -8.65 30.04 13.76
C GLY A 173 -7.13 29.96 13.89
N GLY A 174 -6.44 29.21 13.03
CA GLY A 174 -4.98 29.06 13.05
C GLY A 174 -4.43 28.51 11.72
N PRO A 175 -3.10 28.45 11.53
CA PRO A 175 -2.52 27.82 10.36
C PRO A 175 -2.67 26.30 10.44
N ASP A 176 -3.10 25.68 9.33
CA ASP A 176 -3.11 24.23 9.24
C ASP A 176 -1.69 23.64 9.31
N GLY A 177 -1.61 22.42 9.83
CA GLY A 177 -0.38 21.65 9.92
C GLY A 177 0.30 21.49 8.55
N ALA A 178 1.62 21.28 8.56
CA ALA A 178 2.41 21.17 7.33
C ALA A 178 1.86 20.11 6.33
N LEU A 179 1.34 18.99 6.83
CA LEU A 179 0.78 17.94 5.97
C LEU A 179 -0.55 18.35 5.32
N TRP A 180 -1.39 19.09 6.04
CA TRP A 180 -2.63 19.65 5.50
C TRP A 180 -2.36 20.70 4.42
N ARG A 181 -1.43 21.62 4.69
CA ARG A 181 -0.99 22.61 3.70
C ARG A 181 -0.39 21.96 2.46
N ALA A 182 0.40 20.91 2.62
CA ALA A 182 0.92 20.14 1.50
C ALA A 182 -0.20 19.45 0.70
N ALA A 183 -1.19 18.86 1.38
CA ALA A 183 -2.34 18.25 0.71
C ALA A 183 -3.18 19.29 -0.05
N ALA A 184 -3.40 20.48 0.52
CA ALA A 184 -4.07 21.59 -0.14
C ALA A 184 -3.30 22.07 -1.38
N ALA A 185 -1.98 22.27 -1.26
CA ALA A 185 -1.13 22.68 -2.38
C ALA A 185 -1.13 21.65 -3.54
N LEU A 186 -1.19 20.36 -3.23
CA LEU A 186 -1.36 19.31 -4.25
C LEU A 186 -2.75 19.37 -4.92
N SER A 187 -3.78 19.83 -4.21
CA SER A 187 -5.11 20.06 -4.78
C SER A 187 -5.07 21.21 -5.77
N ASP A 188 -4.49 22.34 -5.36
CA ASP A 188 -4.35 23.53 -6.20
C ASP A 188 -3.51 23.22 -7.45
N PHE A 189 -2.45 22.43 -7.29
CA PHE A 189 -1.63 21.98 -8.42
C PHE A 189 -2.40 21.05 -9.37
N SER A 190 -3.27 20.19 -8.83
CA SER A 190 -4.15 19.34 -9.65
C SER A 190 -5.19 20.15 -10.41
N ASP A 191 -5.78 21.16 -9.78
CA ASP A 191 -6.71 22.09 -10.41
C ASP A 191 -6.01 22.88 -11.54
N ALA A 192 -4.81 23.41 -11.27
CA ALA A 192 -4.00 24.09 -12.28
C ALA A 192 -3.62 23.17 -13.45
N ALA A 193 -3.27 21.91 -13.17
CA ALA A 193 -2.96 20.92 -14.20
C ALA A 193 -4.20 20.60 -15.05
N ALA A 194 -5.38 20.47 -14.44
CA ALA A 194 -6.63 20.22 -15.16
C ALA A 194 -7.02 21.39 -16.06
N LEU A 195 -6.96 22.62 -15.53
CA LEU A 195 -7.30 23.86 -16.26
C LEU A 195 -6.32 24.16 -17.40
N SER A 196 -5.03 23.87 -17.22
CA SER A 196 -4.01 24.14 -18.24
C SER A 196 -3.86 23.04 -19.30
N ALA A 197 -4.37 21.82 -19.03
CA ALA A 197 -4.13 20.67 -19.90
C ALA A 197 -4.60 20.89 -21.34
N GLY A 198 -5.83 21.40 -21.54
CA GLY A 198 -6.38 21.64 -22.87
C GLY A 198 -5.59 22.69 -23.66
N VAL A 199 -5.24 23.81 -23.02
CA VAL A 199 -4.46 24.90 -23.64
C VAL A 199 -3.06 24.42 -24.02
N LEU A 200 -2.38 23.71 -23.12
CA LEU A 200 -1.03 23.21 -23.38
C LEU A 200 -1.04 22.07 -24.42
N ALA A 201 -2.06 21.20 -24.41
CA ALA A 201 -2.25 20.18 -25.42
C ALA A 201 -2.42 20.83 -26.81
N GLN A 202 -3.24 21.88 -26.91
CA GLN A 202 -3.42 22.64 -28.14
C GLN A 202 -2.12 23.31 -28.60
N ALA A 203 -1.42 23.99 -27.69
CA ALA A 203 -0.16 24.67 -28.01
C ALA A 203 0.89 23.67 -28.55
N ASN A 204 0.97 22.48 -27.93
CA ASN A 204 1.86 21.43 -28.38
C ASN A 204 1.43 20.84 -29.73
N ALA A 205 0.13 20.62 -29.91
CA ALA A 205 -0.46 20.09 -31.14
C ALA A 205 -0.22 21.02 -32.35
N VAL A 206 -0.37 22.33 -32.16
CA VAL A 206 -0.06 23.36 -33.16
C VAL A 206 1.44 23.37 -33.49
N ARG A 207 2.31 23.27 -32.48
CA ARG A 207 3.77 23.25 -32.66
C ARG A 207 4.21 22.07 -33.52
N PHE A 208 3.75 20.86 -33.22
CA PHE A 208 4.10 19.64 -33.98
C PHE A 208 3.42 19.58 -35.35
N GLY A 209 2.23 20.17 -35.49
CA GLY A 209 1.60 20.33 -36.79
C GLY A 209 2.40 21.24 -37.72
N LYS A 210 2.86 22.40 -37.22
CA LYS A 210 3.69 23.35 -37.97
C LYS A 210 5.11 22.86 -38.29
N SER A 211 5.61 21.82 -37.61
CA SER A 211 6.87 21.18 -37.99
C SER A 211 6.74 20.30 -39.25
N ASN A 212 5.51 20.03 -39.70
CA ASN A 212 5.23 19.43 -41.00
C ASN A 212 4.96 20.55 -42.03
N PRO A 213 5.13 20.31 -43.36
CA PRO A 213 4.98 21.34 -44.39
C PRO A 213 3.49 21.67 -44.68
N VAL A 214 2.75 22.01 -43.63
CA VAL A 214 1.38 22.50 -43.65
C VAL A 214 1.34 23.91 -43.07
N GLU A 215 0.51 24.78 -43.64
CA GLU A 215 0.41 26.18 -43.20
C GLU A 215 -0.30 26.31 -41.85
N THR A 216 -1.32 25.48 -41.64
CA THR A 216 -2.17 25.51 -40.46
C THR A 216 -2.40 24.10 -39.96
N ALA A 217 -2.22 23.93 -38.65
CA ALA A 217 -2.56 22.72 -37.94
C ALA A 217 -3.16 23.11 -36.60
N PHE A 218 -4.28 22.49 -36.25
CA PHE A 218 -4.95 22.67 -34.97
C PHE A 218 -5.59 21.33 -34.59
N LEU A 219 -5.62 21.03 -33.30
CA LEU A 219 -6.46 19.95 -32.80
C LEU A 219 -7.85 20.56 -32.60
N ALA A 220 -8.89 19.97 -33.20
CA ALA A 220 -10.26 20.31 -32.86
C ALA A 220 -10.59 19.56 -31.57
N PRO A 221 -10.73 20.24 -30.41
CA PRO A 221 -11.03 19.53 -29.19
C PRO A 221 -12.44 18.95 -29.29
N VAL A 222 -12.56 17.62 -29.26
CA VAL A 222 -13.86 16.95 -29.07
C VAL A 222 -14.38 17.22 -27.65
N LEU A 223 -13.46 17.38 -26.69
CA LEU A 223 -13.70 17.86 -25.33
C LEU A 223 -12.59 18.87 -24.99
N PRO A 224 -12.87 20.18 -24.90
CA PRO A 224 -11.85 21.19 -24.60
C PRO A 224 -11.33 21.09 -23.17
N GLU A 225 -12.13 20.50 -22.29
CA GLU A 225 -11.80 20.25 -20.90
C GLU A 225 -11.37 18.79 -20.72
N MET A 226 -10.39 18.59 -19.84
CA MET A 226 -10.05 17.24 -19.40
C MET A 226 -11.28 16.59 -18.78
N PRO A 227 -11.57 15.31 -19.07
CA PRO A 227 -12.66 14.56 -18.43
C PRO A 227 -12.27 14.20 -16.98
N ALA A 228 -11.96 15.22 -16.18
CA ALA A 228 -11.63 15.11 -14.77
C ALA A 228 -12.80 15.66 -13.97
N VAL A 229 -13.21 14.92 -12.94
CA VAL A 229 -14.24 15.36 -12.01
C VAL A 229 -13.57 15.74 -10.71
N ARG A 230 -13.81 16.97 -10.24
CA ARG A 230 -13.38 17.38 -8.90
C ARG A 230 -14.21 16.64 -7.86
N GLY A 231 -13.57 15.73 -7.14
CA GLY A 231 -14.18 15.01 -6.04
C GLY A 231 -14.40 15.88 -4.80
N SER A 232 -15.16 15.34 -3.85
CA SER A 232 -15.25 15.90 -2.50
C SER A 232 -14.14 15.34 -1.62
N PHE A 233 -13.86 15.99 -0.48
CA PHE A 233 -12.92 15.46 0.51
C PHE A 233 -13.32 14.06 1.02
N ALA A 234 -14.62 13.77 1.10
CA ALA A 234 -15.12 12.45 1.50
C ALA A 234 -14.72 11.33 0.53
N ASN A 235 -14.37 11.66 -0.72
CA ASN A 235 -13.91 10.66 -1.70
C ASN A 235 -12.55 10.05 -1.33
N PHE A 236 -11.80 10.63 -0.38
CA PHE A 236 -10.58 10.02 0.16
C PHE A 236 -10.88 8.89 1.14
N GLN A 237 -12.04 8.87 1.80
CA GLN A 237 -12.33 7.90 2.86
C GLN A 237 -12.19 6.44 2.38
N PRO A 238 -12.80 6.01 1.26
CA PRO A 238 -12.69 4.61 0.82
C PRO A 238 -11.25 4.21 0.50
N VAL A 239 -10.48 5.14 -0.07
CA VAL A 239 -9.07 4.94 -0.43
C VAL A 239 -8.20 4.82 0.80
N LEU A 240 -8.44 5.62 1.84
CA LEU A 240 -7.69 5.57 3.10
C LEU A 240 -8.02 4.31 3.89
N GLU A 241 -9.30 3.98 4.00
CA GLU A 241 -9.77 2.81 4.76
C GLU A 241 -9.54 1.48 4.03
N GLY A 242 -9.26 1.51 2.72
CA GLY A 242 -9.09 0.30 1.91
C GLY A 242 -10.40 -0.46 1.66
N ARG A 243 -11.53 0.26 1.53
CA ARG A 243 -12.89 -0.32 1.39
C ARG A 243 -13.30 -0.65 -0.05
N GLU A 244 -12.47 -0.38 -1.05
CA GLU A 244 -12.78 -0.75 -2.44
C GLU A 244 -12.30 -2.17 -2.74
N GLN A 245 -13.20 -3.05 -3.21
CA GLN A 245 -12.91 -4.40 -3.71
C GLN A 245 -13.13 -4.44 -5.23
N VAL A 246 -12.20 -5.03 -5.99
CA VAL A 246 -12.38 -5.36 -7.41
C VAL A 246 -12.12 -6.85 -7.53
N VAL A 247 -13.07 -7.60 -8.09
CA VAL A 247 -13.03 -9.07 -8.16
C VAL A 247 -12.42 -9.49 -9.50
N SER A 248 -11.79 -10.66 -9.54
CA SER A 248 -11.03 -11.19 -10.69
C SER A 248 -11.85 -11.51 -11.94
N ASP A 249 -13.17 -11.28 -11.95
CA ASP A 249 -14.03 -11.55 -13.11
C ASP A 249 -13.92 -10.49 -14.22
N GLY A 250 -13.07 -9.47 -14.04
CA GLY A 250 -12.60 -8.57 -15.10
C GLY A 250 -13.62 -7.53 -15.55
N ALA A 251 -14.80 -7.44 -14.92
CA ALA A 251 -15.83 -6.49 -15.34
C ALA A 251 -16.68 -5.88 -14.20
N SER A 252 -16.59 -6.38 -12.95
CA SER A 252 -17.39 -5.85 -11.84
C SER A 252 -16.54 -5.27 -10.72
N ALA A 253 -16.71 -3.96 -10.47
CA ALA A 253 -16.25 -3.29 -9.26
C ALA A 253 -17.45 -3.22 -8.30
N THR A 254 -17.51 -4.11 -7.32
CA THR A 254 -18.53 -4.05 -6.26
C THR A 254 -17.90 -3.49 -4.99
N ALA A 255 -18.33 -2.29 -4.60
CA ALA A 255 -17.97 -1.65 -3.34
C ALA A 255 -18.71 -2.32 -2.16
N THR A 256 -18.31 -3.53 -1.80
CA THR A 256 -18.87 -4.24 -0.65
C THR A 256 -17.82 -4.46 0.43
N GLY A 257 -17.64 -3.47 1.29
CA GLY A 257 -17.52 -3.64 2.75
C GLY A 257 -16.51 -4.61 3.36
N GLY A 258 -15.43 -4.99 2.67
CA GLY A 258 -14.40 -5.88 3.22
C GLY A 258 -13.09 -5.75 2.44
N ALA A 259 -11.99 -5.57 3.17
CA ALA A 259 -10.60 -5.49 2.73
C ALA A 259 -10.36 -5.60 1.20
N GLY A 260 -10.18 -4.46 0.55
CA GLY A 260 -9.11 -4.27 -0.43
C GLY A 260 -9.23 -4.78 -1.87
N GLY A 261 -8.88 -3.93 -2.83
CA GLY A 261 -9.14 -4.12 -4.26
C GLY A 261 -8.07 -4.93 -4.96
N ALA A 262 -8.47 -5.88 -5.80
CA ALA A 262 -7.57 -6.55 -6.74
C ALA A 262 -7.66 -5.83 -8.09
N ILE A 263 -6.57 -5.24 -8.59
CA ILE A 263 -6.48 -5.09 -10.05
C ILE A 263 -6.41 -6.52 -10.59
N PRO A 264 -7.34 -6.97 -11.45
CA PRO A 264 -7.38 -8.32 -11.97
C PRO A 264 -6.27 -8.50 -13.01
N ASP A 265 -5.02 -8.44 -12.61
CA ASP A 265 -3.87 -8.51 -13.53
C ASP A 265 -2.71 -9.31 -12.92
N GLY A 266 -3.01 -10.50 -12.41
CA GLY A 266 -1.99 -11.54 -12.19
C GLY A 266 -1.23 -11.89 -13.48
N VAL A 267 -1.88 -11.71 -14.65
CA VAL A 267 -1.29 -11.96 -15.98
C VAL A 267 -0.41 -10.80 -16.46
N TRP A 268 -0.69 -9.56 -16.03
CA TRP A 268 0.03 -8.37 -16.49
C TRP A 268 0.49 -7.46 -15.37
N PRO A 269 1.50 -7.85 -14.57
CA PRO A 269 2.04 -7.04 -13.47
C PRO A 269 2.54 -5.66 -13.89
N HIS A 270 2.74 -5.43 -15.20
CA HIS A 270 3.12 -4.14 -15.81
C HIS A 270 2.00 -3.12 -15.94
N ARG A 271 0.75 -3.55 -15.77
CA ARG A 271 -0.43 -2.67 -15.76
C ARG A 271 -0.81 -2.19 -14.37
N LEU A 272 -0.20 -2.76 -13.34
CA LEU A 272 -0.27 -2.19 -12.00
C LEU A 272 0.21 -0.73 -12.07
N GLY A 273 -0.64 0.19 -11.60
CA GLY A 273 -0.26 1.59 -11.49
C GLY A 273 1.07 1.73 -10.74
N PRO A 274 1.87 2.77 -11.06
CA PRO A 274 3.22 2.94 -10.52
C PRO A 274 3.26 2.87 -8.99
N TRP A 275 2.19 3.28 -8.32
CA TRP A 275 2.09 3.29 -6.87
C TRP A 275 1.80 1.94 -6.21
N ALA A 276 0.98 1.10 -6.85
CA ALA A 276 0.84 -0.28 -6.40
C ALA A 276 2.23 -0.94 -6.43
N ARG A 277 3.01 -0.72 -7.50
CA ARG A 277 4.38 -1.26 -7.63
C ARG A 277 5.35 -0.69 -6.59
N LEU A 278 5.37 0.63 -6.40
CA LEU A 278 6.32 1.32 -5.53
C LEU A 278 6.07 1.04 -4.05
N PHE A 279 4.82 1.13 -3.59
CA PHE A 279 4.52 1.10 -2.15
C PHE A 279 4.07 -0.25 -1.63
N ARG A 280 3.73 -1.19 -2.53
CA ARG A 280 3.20 -2.50 -2.14
C ARG A 280 2.04 -2.38 -1.15
N TRP A 281 1.12 -1.47 -1.42
CA TRP A 281 -0.16 -1.33 -0.71
C TRP A 281 -1.11 -2.47 -1.04
N ARG A 282 -0.59 -3.69 -0.93
CA ARG A 282 -1.31 -4.90 -1.25
C ARG A 282 -0.71 -6.10 -0.55
N ASP A 283 -1.57 -7.08 -0.30
CA ASP A 283 -1.17 -8.43 0.04
C ASP A 283 -1.35 -9.31 -1.16
N ASP A 284 -0.38 -10.18 -1.41
CA ASP A 284 -0.52 -11.22 -2.41
C ASP A 284 -1.54 -12.23 -1.92
N LEU A 285 -2.61 -12.44 -2.70
CA LEU A 285 -3.47 -13.59 -2.56
C LEU A 285 -2.73 -14.76 -3.21
N ARG A 286 -2.35 -15.74 -2.40
CA ARG A 286 -1.57 -16.89 -2.84
C ARG A 286 -2.36 -18.17 -2.65
N GLU A 287 -2.33 -19.04 -3.64
CA GLU A 287 -2.82 -20.41 -3.54
C GLU A 287 -1.65 -21.39 -3.50
N PRO A 288 -1.75 -22.46 -2.69
CA PRO A 288 -0.73 -23.51 -2.66
C PRO A 288 -0.83 -24.37 -3.92
N VAL A 289 0.24 -24.43 -4.73
CA VAL A 289 0.28 -25.22 -5.98
C VAL A 289 1.13 -26.48 -5.86
N ALA A 290 2.01 -26.55 -4.87
CA ALA A 290 2.76 -27.75 -4.56
C ALA A 290 2.90 -27.94 -3.05
N TRP A 291 2.94 -29.21 -2.66
CA TRP A 291 3.06 -29.65 -1.28
C TRP A 291 4.27 -30.58 -1.16
N GLU A 292 5.03 -30.43 -0.09
CA GLU A 292 6.18 -31.27 0.23
C GLU A 292 5.94 -31.92 1.59
N TRP A 293 6.18 -33.23 1.66
CA TRP A 293 6.13 -33.96 2.91
C TRP A 293 7.39 -33.69 3.72
N VAL A 294 7.23 -33.01 4.85
CA VAL A 294 8.30 -32.82 5.83
C VAL A 294 8.24 -34.01 6.80
N PRO A 295 9.23 -34.92 6.82
CA PRO A 295 9.26 -36.02 7.77
C PRO A 295 9.34 -35.47 9.20
N PRO A 296 8.86 -36.24 10.21
CA PRO A 296 8.92 -35.78 11.59
C PRO A 296 10.38 -35.57 11.99
N GLU A 297 10.71 -34.39 12.50
CA GLU A 297 12.01 -34.16 13.15
C GLU A 297 12.14 -35.12 14.34
N SER A 298 13.26 -35.86 14.39
CA SER A 298 13.57 -36.80 15.47
C SER A 298 13.99 -36.04 16.73
N GLY A 299 13.01 -35.43 17.41
CA GLY A 299 13.17 -34.80 18.72
C GLY A 299 12.35 -35.50 19.80
N PRO A 300 12.75 -35.44 21.08
CA PRO A 300 11.98 -36.01 22.18
C PRO A 300 10.56 -35.42 22.20
N ARG A 301 9.55 -36.30 22.16
CA ARG A 301 8.13 -35.91 22.21
C ARG A 301 7.80 -35.38 23.61
N VAL A 302 7.54 -34.09 23.72
CA VAL A 302 6.99 -33.52 24.95
C VAL A 302 5.47 -33.61 24.88
N ARG A 303 4.87 -34.41 25.75
CA ARG A 303 3.43 -34.61 25.84
C ARG A 303 2.82 -33.51 26.74
N GLY A 304 2.85 -32.27 26.27
CA GLY A 304 2.04 -31.20 26.87
C GLY A 304 0.57 -31.41 26.48
N GLY A 305 -0.32 -31.59 27.45
CA GLY A 305 -1.76 -31.64 27.19
C GLY A 305 -2.23 -30.32 26.57
N ARG A 306 -3.23 -30.39 25.68
CA ARG A 306 -4.00 -29.20 25.22
C ARG A 306 -4.87 -28.69 26.36
N GLY A 307 -4.25 -28.20 27.44
CA GLY A 307 -4.94 -27.37 28.40
C GLY A 307 -5.20 -26.03 27.73
N SER A 308 -6.37 -25.85 27.11
CA SER A 308 -6.78 -24.49 26.76
C SER A 308 -6.92 -23.75 28.08
N VAL A 309 -6.01 -22.83 28.38
CA VAL A 309 -6.27 -21.87 29.45
C VAL A 309 -7.52 -21.11 29.01
N ASN A 310 -8.65 -21.37 29.69
CA ASN A 310 -9.97 -20.86 29.28
C ASN A 310 -10.14 -19.41 29.75
N ILE A 311 -9.08 -18.62 29.54
CA ILE A 311 -9.03 -17.20 29.83
C ILE A 311 -9.02 -16.51 28.47
N GLY A 312 -10.12 -15.80 28.18
CA GLY A 312 -10.24 -14.98 26.98
C GLY A 312 -9.27 -13.80 27.05
N GLY A 313 -8.50 -13.56 25.99
CA GLY A 313 -7.54 -12.45 25.99
C GLY A 313 -6.53 -12.47 24.84
N ARG A 314 -5.80 -11.35 24.68
CA ARG A 314 -4.56 -11.33 23.86
C ARG A 314 -3.55 -12.23 24.58
N ARG A 315 -2.83 -13.07 23.83
CA ARG A 315 -1.69 -13.83 24.33
C ARG A 315 -0.46 -13.39 23.55
N THR A 316 0.64 -13.10 24.21
CA THR A 316 1.96 -12.92 23.58
C THR A 316 2.94 -13.89 24.20
N GLY A 317 3.87 -14.39 23.40
CA GLY A 317 4.78 -15.47 23.75
C GLY A 317 4.36 -16.82 23.19
N SER A 318 5.26 -17.79 23.34
CA SER A 318 5.07 -19.14 22.86
C SER A 318 4.56 -20.01 23.99
N SER A 319 3.59 -20.90 23.71
CA SER A 319 3.21 -21.91 24.69
C SER A 319 4.38 -22.87 24.90
N ALA A 320 4.51 -23.46 26.10
CA ALA A 320 5.45 -24.55 26.35
C ALA A 320 5.15 -25.77 25.46
N VAL A 321 3.96 -25.79 24.87
CA VAL A 321 3.54 -26.73 23.86
C VAL A 321 4.21 -26.38 22.54
N GLN A 322 5.35 -27.01 22.28
CA GLN A 322 5.78 -27.21 20.89
C GLN A 322 4.62 -27.94 20.19
N SER A 323 4.21 -27.48 19.00
CA SER A 323 3.29 -28.26 18.16
C SER A 323 3.97 -29.60 17.93
N GLY A 324 3.64 -30.58 18.77
CA GLY A 324 4.33 -31.86 18.81
C GLY A 324 4.33 -32.41 17.40
N ALA A 325 5.44 -33.01 17.00
CA ALA A 325 5.60 -33.73 15.75
C ALA A 325 4.33 -34.54 15.43
N GLN A 326 3.39 -33.91 14.72
CA GLN A 326 2.38 -34.60 13.96
C GLN A 326 3.22 -35.37 12.95
N GLY A 327 3.04 -36.70 12.93
CA GLY A 327 3.97 -37.60 12.24
C GLY A 327 4.15 -37.18 10.79
N GLY A 328 5.23 -36.46 10.48
CA GLY A 328 5.38 -35.67 9.27
C GLY A 328 4.19 -34.73 8.97
N GLN A 329 4.46 -33.67 8.22
CA GLN A 329 3.41 -32.76 7.77
C GLN A 329 3.65 -32.37 6.32
N TRP A 330 2.58 -32.29 5.55
CA TRP A 330 2.62 -31.65 4.24
C TRP A 330 2.74 -30.14 4.47
N ARG A 331 3.87 -29.54 4.12
CA ARG A 331 4.01 -28.09 4.04
C ARG A 331 3.82 -27.65 2.59
N VAL A 332 3.28 -26.46 2.39
CA VAL A 332 3.23 -25.84 1.06
C VAL A 332 4.66 -25.56 0.61
N SER A 333 5.11 -26.18 -0.48
CA SER A 333 6.45 -25.97 -1.04
C SER A 333 6.48 -24.89 -2.12
N GLN A 334 5.36 -24.66 -2.79
CA GLN A 334 5.23 -23.59 -3.78
C GLN A 334 3.89 -22.88 -3.68
N TRP A 335 3.95 -21.56 -3.80
CA TRP A 335 2.79 -20.67 -3.81
C TRP A 335 2.67 -20.02 -5.18
N GLN A 336 1.47 -20.01 -5.75
CA GLN A 336 1.13 -19.20 -6.92
C GLN A 336 0.34 -17.98 -6.48
N VAL A 337 0.70 -16.80 -6.98
CA VAL A 337 -0.06 -15.58 -6.73
C VAL A 337 -1.27 -15.57 -7.67
N ILE A 338 -2.48 -15.65 -7.09
CA ILE A 338 -3.76 -15.64 -7.83
C ILE A 338 -4.40 -14.27 -7.89
N GLY A 339 -3.94 -13.33 -7.07
CA GLY A 339 -4.47 -11.98 -7.02
C GLY A 339 -3.82 -11.17 -5.93
N TYR A 340 -4.44 -10.04 -5.60
CA TYR A 340 -3.96 -9.17 -4.54
C TYR A 340 -5.12 -8.49 -3.83
N THR A 341 -4.98 -8.26 -2.54
CA THR A 341 -5.88 -7.40 -1.77
C THR A 341 -5.16 -6.08 -1.55
N THR A 342 -5.59 -4.99 -2.18
CA THR A 342 -4.98 -3.67 -1.89
C THR A 342 -5.44 -3.14 -0.56
N TYR A 343 -4.68 -2.30 0.10
CA TYR A 343 -5.14 -1.62 1.31
C TYR A 343 -4.70 -0.17 1.28
N GLY A 344 -5.46 0.71 1.91
CA GLY A 344 -5.16 2.13 1.87
C GLY A 344 -3.82 2.48 2.52
N PRO A 345 -3.25 3.66 2.23
CA PRO A 345 -2.01 4.13 2.85
C PRO A 345 -2.08 4.16 4.38
N TYR A 346 -3.26 4.36 4.96
CA TYR A 346 -3.50 4.30 6.40
C TYR A 346 -3.30 2.89 6.96
N ALA A 347 -3.99 1.90 6.38
CA ALA A 347 -3.83 0.50 6.76
C ALA A 347 -2.38 0.01 6.55
N TRP A 348 -1.72 0.47 5.48
CA TRP A 348 -0.31 0.19 5.24
C TRP A 348 0.59 0.71 6.37
N ALA A 349 0.41 1.98 6.77
CA ALA A 349 1.21 2.57 7.83
C ALA A 349 1.01 1.83 9.16
N LEU A 350 -0.24 1.52 9.52
CA LEU A 350 -0.54 0.76 10.72
C LEU A 350 0.03 -0.65 10.71
N ARG A 351 0.01 -1.32 9.55
CA ARG A 351 0.64 -2.63 9.41
C ARG A 351 2.14 -2.55 9.63
N ARG A 352 2.83 -1.56 9.05
CA ARG A 352 4.27 -1.37 9.28
C ARG A 352 4.62 -1.14 10.74
N ILE A 353 3.80 -0.38 11.46
CA ILE A 353 3.94 -0.20 12.91
C ILE A 353 3.71 -1.53 13.63
N THR A 354 2.66 -2.27 13.25
CA THR A 354 2.33 -3.57 13.85
C THR A 354 3.42 -4.60 13.60
N ASP A 355 3.92 -4.71 12.37
CA ASP A 355 5.02 -5.61 11.98
C ASP A 355 6.30 -5.26 12.74
N HIS A 356 6.61 -3.98 12.92
CA HIS A 356 7.78 -3.56 13.71
C HIS A 356 7.61 -3.89 15.20
N CYS A 357 6.41 -3.70 15.76
CA CYS A 357 6.16 -3.94 17.18
C CYS A 357 6.05 -5.42 17.52
N VAL A 358 5.24 -6.16 16.78
CA VAL A 358 4.89 -7.55 17.08
C VAL A 358 5.82 -8.51 16.36
N GLY A 359 6.28 -8.16 15.16
CA GLY A 359 7.08 -9.04 14.32
C GLY A 359 6.30 -10.20 13.76
N ASP A 360 7.03 -11.20 13.30
CA ASP A 360 6.53 -12.51 12.89
C ASP A 360 7.23 -13.63 13.67
N SER A 361 7.08 -14.88 13.24
CA SER A 361 7.71 -16.03 13.91
C SER A 361 9.24 -16.02 13.79
N ASP A 362 9.78 -15.39 12.76
CA ASP A 362 11.19 -15.44 12.40
C ASP A 362 11.94 -14.19 12.90
N ASN A 363 11.21 -13.08 13.05
CA ASN A 363 11.70 -11.82 13.56
C ASN A 363 10.74 -11.30 14.64
N PRO A 364 10.97 -11.63 15.92
CA PRO A 364 10.13 -11.13 17.01
C PRO A 364 10.27 -9.61 17.07
N GLY A 365 9.15 -8.90 16.98
CA GLY A 365 9.18 -7.43 16.89
C GLY A 365 9.76 -6.78 18.14
N GLU A 366 10.09 -5.50 18.01
CA GLU A 366 10.83 -4.73 19.01
C GLU A 366 9.98 -4.31 20.22
N LEU A 367 8.65 -4.39 20.12
CA LEU A 367 7.68 -3.92 21.12
C LEU A 367 6.53 -4.93 21.27
N ARG A 368 6.88 -6.21 21.35
CA ARG A 368 5.93 -7.33 21.26
C ARG A 368 5.07 -7.45 22.51
N ASP A 369 5.65 -7.13 23.67
CA ASP A 369 4.99 -7.19 24.96
C ASP A 369 4.22 -5.88 25.28
N ALA A 370 4.58 -4.76 24.66
CA ALA A 370 3.86 -3.50 24.74
C ALA A 370 2.55 -3.48 23.92
N LEU A 371 1.63 -2.60 24.30
CA LEU A 371 0.39 -2.31 23.56
C LEU A 371 0.51 -1.09 22.62
N PHE A 372 1.72 -0.61 22.35
CA PHE A 372 1.99 0.58 21.53
C PHE A 372 1.24 0.57 20.18
N HIS A 373 1.41 -0.46 19.35
CA HIS A 373 0.72 -0.56 18.05
C HIS A 373 -0.81 -0.51 18.18
N ARG A 374 -1.39 -1.05 19.27
CA ARG A 374 -2.83 -1.01 19.52
C ARG A 374 -3.30 0.38 19.93
N TYR A 375 -2.52 1.08 20.76
CA TYR A 375 -2.81 2.47 21.11
C TYR A 375 -2.75 3.35 19.87
N VAL A 376 -1.71 3.22 19.05
CA VAL A 376 -1.61 3.89 17.74
C VAL A 376 -2.84 3.58 16.89
N GLN A 377 -3.17 2.31 16.67
CA GLN A 377 -4.33 1.92 15.85
C GLN A 377 -5.67 2.46 16.40
N GLN A 378 -5.87 2.43 17.73
CA GLN A 378 -7.11 2.90 18.34
C GLN A 378 -7.25 4.42 18.24
N ILE A 379 -6.21 5.16 18.63
CA ILE A 379 -6.20 6.63 18.60
C ILE A 379 -6.29 7.12 17.16
N SER A 380 -5.47 6.57 16.26
CA SER A 380 -5.48 6.96 14.83
C SER A 380 -6.82 6.64 14.16
N ARG A 381 -7.48 5.53 14.53
CA ARG A 381 -8.83 5.22 14.01
C ARG A 381 -9.86 6.22 14.49
N ILE A 382 -9.80 6.62 15.75
CA ILE A 382 -10.66 7.68 16.28
C ILE A 382 -10.44 8.97 15.48
N LYS A 383 -9.18 9.37 15.25
CA LYS A 383 -8.84 10.57 14.48
C LYS A 383 -9.29 10.48 13.02
N LEU A 384 -9.14 9.32 12.38
CA LEU A 384 -9.63 9.07 11.03
C LEU A 384 -11.16 9.13 10.96
N ASP A 385 -11.85 8.55 11.95
CA ASP A 385 -13.30 8.62 12.05
C ASP A 385 -13.77 10.07 12.26
N TYR A 386 -13.04 10.91 12.99
CA TYR A 386 -13.34 12.34 13.10
C TYR A 386 -13.16 13.12 11.80
N MET A 387 -12.26 12.65 10.93
CA MET A 387 -11.96 13.29 9.64
C MET A 387 -13.12 13.12 8.64
N PHE A 388 -13.82 11.99 8.67
CA PHE A 388 -14.84 11.63 7.67
C PHE A 388 -16.23 11.35 8.24
N GLY A 389 -16.32 11.04 9.53
CA GLY A 389 -17.51 10.57 10.20
C GLY A 389 -18.13 11.61 11.15
N PRO A 390 -19.11 11.19 11.95
CA PRO A 390 -19.75 12.06 12.92
C PRO A 390 -18.73 12.50 13.98
N HIS A 391 -18.72 13.80 14.30
CA HIS A 391 -17.82 14.41 15.29
C HIS A 391 -18.24 14.14 16.74
N GLU A 392 -18.78 12.95 17.01
CA GLU A 392 -19.15 12.52 18.36
C GLU A 392 -17.92 12.36 19.24
N LEU A 393 -18.01 12.79 20.50
CA LEU A 393 -16.92 12.67 21.47
C LEU A 393 -16.54 11.19 21.68
N LYS A 394 -15.37 10.78 21.20
CA LYS A 394 -14.79 9.46 21.51
C LYS A 394 -13.76 9.58 22.62
N GLN A 395 -13.94 8.80 23.68
CA GLN A 395 -13.01 8.77 24.82
C GLN A 395 -12.09 7.55 24.73
N ILE A 396 -10.85 7.73 25.16
CA ILE A 396 -9.86 6.68 25.29
C ILE A 396 -9.44 6.64 26.76
N HIS A 397 -9.41 5.46 27.35
CA HIS A 397 -8.94 5.28 28.71
C HIS A 397 -7.41 5.33 28.74
N HIS A 398 -6.85 6.29 29.46
CA HIS A 398 -5.43 6.29 29.81
C HIS A 398 -5.16 5.10 30.74
N PRO A 399 -4.11 4.29 30.51
CA PRO A 399 -3.76 3.20 31.42
C PRO A 399 -3.34 3.73 32.79
N GLU A 400 -4.18 3.48 33.79
CA GLU A 400 -3.84 3.64 35.22
C GLU A 400 -3.76 2.25 35.86
N TRP A 401 -2.60 1.59 35.71
CA TRP A 401 -2.43 0.21 36.18
C TRP A 401 -2.28 0.13 37.70
N ILE A 402 -3.16 -0.62 38.36
CA ILE A 402 -3.03 -0.98 39.78
C ILE A 402 -2.16 -2.24 39.86
N VAL A 403 -0.89 -2.06 40.22
CA VAL A 403 0.11 -3.15 40.28
C VAL A 403 0.03 -3.99 41.55
N ASP A 404 -0.46 -3.42 42.65
CA ASP A 404 -0.67 -4.18 43.89
C ASP A 404 -1.91 -5.05 43.77
N TYR A 405 -1.73 -6.37 43.85
CA TYR A 405 -2.82 -7.35 43.72
C TYR A 405 -3.92 -7.14 44.77
N ALA A 406 -3.58 -6.79 46.01
CA ALA A 406 -4.58 -6.58 47.06
C ALA A 406 -5.42 -5.33 46.76
N ALA A 407 -4.80 -4.24 46.30
CA ALA A 407 -5.48 -3.05 45.84
C ALA A 407 -6.35 -3.31 44.61
N ALA A 408 -5.82 -4.02 43.61
CA ALA A 408 -6.57 -4.40 42.42
C ALA A 408 -7.78 -5.26 42.79
N ARG A 409 -7.63 -6.22 43.70
CA ARG A 409 -8.73 -7.05 44.21
C ARG A 409 -9.76 -6.25 45.00
N ARG A 410 -9.33 -5.29 45.83
CA ARG A 410 -10.26 -4.38 46.53
C ARG A 410 -11.05 -3.54 45.53
N GLN A 411 -10.40 -2.99 44.51
CA GLN A 411 -11.06 -2.23 43.45
C GLN A 411 -12.05 -3.10 42.67
N ALA A 412 -11.66 -4.33 42.30
CA ALA A 412 -12.52 -5.29 41.62
C ALA A 412 -13.77 -5.65 42.45
N SER A 413 -13.59 -5.81 43.76
CA SER A 413 -14.67 -6.15 44.68
C SER A 413 -15.60 -4.97 44.93
N ALA A 414 -15.08 -3.73 44.87
CA ALA A 414 -15.87 -2.52 45.03
C ALA A 414 -16.68 -2.21 43.76
N ASP A 415 -16.05 -2.26 42.59
CA ASP A 415 -16.70 -2.01 41.30
C ASP A 415 -15.88 -2.60 40.14
N ALA A 416 -16.24 -3.83 39.73
CA ALA A 416 -15.61 -4.51 38.61
C ALA A 416 -15.74 -3.75 37.29
N SER A 417 -16.74 -2.87 37.12
CA SER A 417 -16.94 -2.10 35.87
C SER A 417 -15.85 -1.04 35.63
N LYS A 418 -15.14 -0.65 36.69
CA LYS A 418 -13.97 0.23 36.63
C LYS A 418 -12.71 -0.48 36.13
N ILE A 419 -12.69 -1.81 36.15
CA ILE A 419 -11.58 -2.59 35.60
C ILE A 419 -11.87 -2.83 34.13
N LYS A 420 -11.12 -2.14 33.26
CA LYS A 420 -11.24 -2.28 31.80
C LYS A 420 -10.37 -3.38 31.21
N ARG A 421 -9.38 -3.84 31.98
CA ARG A 421 -8.43 -4.86 31.57
C ARG A 421 -7.76 -5.45 32.80
N THR A 422 -7.55 -6.76 32.80
CA THR A 422 -6.64 -7.43 33.72
C THR A 422 -5.60 -8.17 32.92
N MET A 423 -4.37 -8.19 33.41
CA MET A 423 -3.32 -8.94 32.76
C MET A 423 -2.68 -9.94 33.70
N PHE A 424 -2.42 -11.11 33.16
CA PHE A 424 -1.82 -12.23 33.84
C PHE A 424 -0.57 -12.67 33.10
N TYR A 425 0.34 -13.22 33.87
CA TYR A 425 1.50 -13.89 33.34
C TYR A 425 1.40 -15.38 33.62
N LEU A 426 1.59 -16.17 32.58
CA LEU A 426 1.45 -17.61 32.60
C LEU A 426 2.78 -18.25 32.23
N VAL A 427 3.40 -18.87 33.24
CA VAL A 427 4.48 -19.83 33.02
C VAL A 427 3.84 -21.20 32.85
N GLU A 428 3.92 -21.75 31.65
CA GLU A 428 3.49 -23.11 31.40
C GLU A 428 4.68 -24.05 31.62
N ILE A 429 4.50 -25.08 32.44
CA ILE A 429 5.50 -26.13 32.66
C ILE A 429 4.89 -27.44 32.19
N ALA A 430 5.49 -28.04 31.17
CA ALA A 430 5.08 -29.32 30.61
C ALA A 430 6.15 -30.38 30.89
N SER A 431 5.77 -31.51 31.48
CA SER A 431 6.66 -32.67 31.63
C SER A 431 6.52 -33.63 30.44
N SER A 432 7.64 -34.16 29.96
CA SER A 432 7.69 -35.30 29.03
C SER A 432 7.30 -36.62 29.70
N ILE A 433 7.29 -36.67 31.04
CA ILE A 433 6.89 -37.83 31.84
C ILE A 433 5.51 -37.56 32.45
N PRO A 434 4.59 -38.55 32.49
CA PRO A 434 3.31 -38.39 33.18
C PRO A 434 3.48 -38.21 34.70
N PRO A 435 2.46 -37.69 35.42
CA PRO A 435 2.50 -37.57 36.88
C PRO A 435 2.91 -38.89 37.57
N GLY A 436 3.97 -38.87 38.40
CA GLY A 436 4.57 -40.04 39.05
C GLY A 436 6.03 -39.81 39.46
N PRO A 437 6.77 -40.85 39.91
CA PRO A 437 8.20 -40.75 40.19
C PRO A 437 8.96 -40.28 38.94
N GLY A 438 9.66 -39.14 39.05
CA GLY A 438 10.36 -38.53 37.92
C GLY A 438 9.56 -37.49 37.14
N TRP A 439 8.27 -37.27 37.47
CA TRP A 439 7.50 -36.13 36.95
C TRP A 439 8.16 -34.82 37.39
N LEU A 440 8.42 -33.92 36.44
CA LEU A 440 9.16 -32.67 36.66
C LEU A 440 10.59 -32.86 37.23
N ALA A 441 11.19 -34.04 37.08
CA ALA A 441 12.62 -34.21 37.36
C ALA A 441 13.48 -33.45 36.32
N PRO A 442 14.71 -33.02 36.66
CA PRO A 442 15.61 -32.35 35.72
C PRO A 442 15.71 -33.08 34.37
N GLY A 443 15.56 -32.34 33.26
CA GLY A 443 15.57 -32.90 31.90
C GLY A 443 14.26 -33.55 31.43
N THR A 444 13.27 -33.70 32.30
CA THR A 444 11.97 -34.32 31.99
C THR A 444 10.86 -33.29 31.79
N TYR A 445 11.18 -32.01 31.78
CA TYR A 445 10.22 -30.94 31.60
C TYR A 445 10.75 -29.85 30.68
N ARG A 446 9.81 -29.10 30.09
CA ARG A 446 10.05 -27.86 29.37
C ARG A 446 9.10 -26.82 29.92
N THR A 447 9.56 -25.58 29.96
CA THR A 447 8.68 -24.44 30.16
C THR A 447 8.41 -23.80 28.80
N ASN A 448 7.63 -22.73 28.76
CA ASN A 448 7.63 -21.78 27.64
C ASN A 448 9.00 -21.07 27.48
N GLY A 449 10.04 -21.54 28.17
CA GLY A 449 11.42 -21.15 28.04
C GLY A 449 11.61 -19.69 28.37
N ASP A 450 12.40 -19.02 27.55
CA ASP A 450 12.66 -17.59 27.62
C ASP A 450 11.46 -16.75 27.14
N GLU A 451 10.38 -17.37 26.62
CA GLU A 451 9.21 -16.66 26.07
C GLU A 451 7.87 -16.94 26.76
N PRO A 452 7.79 -16.66 28.06
CA PRO A 452 6.60 -16.94 28.82
C PRO A 452 5.41 -16.03 28.47
N LEU A 453 4.20 -16.55 28.68
CA LEU A 453 2.98 -16.02 28.08
C LEU A 453 2.42 -14.85 28.88
N ALA A 454 2.36 -13.67 28.27
CA ALA A 454 1.56 -12.56 28.80
C ALA A 454 0.14 -12.64 28.24
N ILE A 455 -0.87 -12.54 29.11
CA ILE A 455 -2.29 -12.70 28.77
C ILE A 455 -3.08 -11.47 29.22
N TRP A 456 -3.59 -10.68 28.27
CA TRP A 456 -4.45 -9.53 28.53
C TRP A 456 -5.92 -9.91 28.37
N THR A 457 -6.65 -9.88 29.47
CA THR A 457 -8.08 -10.15 29.55
C THR A 457 -8.85 -8.83 29.61
N ARG A 458 -9.97 -8.75 28.88
CA ARG A 458 -10.84 -7.57 28.92
C ARG A 458 -11.84 -7.66 30.06
#